data_AF-A0A8K0VX10-F1
#
_entry.id   AF-A0A8K0VX10-F1
#
_cell.length_a   1.000
_cell.length_b   1.000
_cell.length_c   1.000
_cell.angle_alpha   90.00
_cell.angle_beta   90.00
_cell.angle_gamma   90.00
#
_symmetry.space_group_name_H-M   'P 1'
#
loop_
_entity.id
_entity.type
_entity.pdbx_description
1 polymer ?
#
loop_
_entity_poly.entity_id
_entity_poly.type
_entity_poly.pdbx_seq_one_letter_code
_entity_poly.pdbx_strand_id
1 'polypeptide(L)'
;MYVNSPYSGCLQHTVININSVLYWIINSSQWFSFSLMGLLRLIAPAMAAYGLQLGGEDKSRLWPKNSNGISSVGYCFEDETAQNDLGNYIMKAWVDVWQKKLGTAGAQNGHRLELIRLFQDGKDWPYCYFQNGQWNDAFPGNALVVRRGPDNYGRGSLSYYKDGEKGRHILQQGLGNEDFQILWSMAHELGHVFGLLHKHSRPDRDNYAQFNCINLAGFEEALKRAYADGYNKQDLCTREDVADQYGFPSLEYMPDLQG
;
A
#
# COMPACT_ATOMS: atom_id res chain seq x y z
N MET A 1 -20.47 17.08 7.17
CA MET A 1 -20.38 16.04 8.22
C MET A 1 -19.30 15.07 7.79
N TYR A 2 -18.12 15.18 8.38
CA TYR A 2 -17.04 14.22 8.15
C TYR A 2 -17.26 13.05 9.09
N VAL A 3 -17.59 11.88 8.55
CA VAL A 3 -17.57 10.63 9.31
C VAL A 3 -16.13 10.12 9.23
N ASN A 4 -15.40 10.27 10.34
CA ASN A 4 -14.18 9.51 10.57
C ASN A 4 -14.60 8.03 10.62
N SER A 5 -14.27 7.25 9.59
CA SER A 5 -14.36 5.79 9.69
C SER A 5 -13.38 5.34 10.78
N PRO A 6 -13.84 4.70 11.88
CA PRO A 6 -12.98 4.33 12.99
C PRO A 6 -12.20 3.02 12.76
N TYR A 7 -12.28 2.40 11.58
CA TYR A 7 -11.72 1.06 11.35
C TYR A 7 -10.75 1.03 10.18
N SER A 8 -9.47 1.07 10.53
CA SER A 8 -8.36 0.58 9.71
C SER A 8 -7.46 -0.27 10.62
N GLY A 9 -8.08 -1.26 11.26
CA GLY A 9 -7.37 -2.19 12.11
C GLY A 9 -7.17 -3.48 11.35
N CYS A 10 -6.03 -3.67 10.69
CA CYS A 10 -5.61 -5.06 10.48
C CYS A 10 -5.25 -5.60 11.85
N LEU A 11 -6.17 -6.38 12.41
CA LEU A 11 -5.91 -7.18 13.58
C LEU A 11 -4.92 -8.28 13.21
N GLN A 12 -3.94 -8.46 14.11
CA GLN A 12 -3.08 -9.63 14.16
C GLN A 12 -3.92 -10.93 14.27
N HIS A 13 -3.24 -12.06 14.09
CA HIS A 13 -3.68 -13.45 14.31
C HIS A 13 -4.21 -14.17 13.07
N THR A 14 -3.30 -14.73 12.28
CA THR A 14 -2.85 -16.13 12.43
C THR A 14 -1.58 -16.25 11.60
N VAL A 15 -0.55 -16.93 12.11
CA VAL A 15 0.59 -17.35 11.30
C VAL A 15 0.04 -18.30 10.22
N ILE A 16 -0.40 -17.74 9.10
CA ILE A 16 -0.43 -18.47 7.84
C ILE A 16 1.04 -18.72 7.56
N ASN A 17 1.46 -19.97 7.71
CA ASN A 17 2.78 -20.45 7.39
C ASN A 17 3.25 -19.84 6.05
N ILE A 18 4.12 -18.83 6.12
CA ILE A 18 4.52 -17.97 4.98
C ILE A 18 5.35 -18.77 3.95
N ASN A 19 5.62 -20.05 4.21
CA ASN A 19 6.31 -20.93 3.28
C ASN A 19 5.53 -21.22 1.98
N SER A 20 4.22 -20.98 1.89
CA SER A 20 3.43 -21.28 0.67
C SER A 20 3.26 -20.09 -0.29
N VAL A 21 3.37 -18.84 0.17
CA VAL A 21 3.28 -17.65 -0.71
C VAL A 21 4.65 -17.23 -1.26
N LEU A 22 5.73 -17.51 -0.52
CA LEU A 22 7.11 -17.24 -0.98
C LEU A 22 7.67 -18.29 -1.96
N TYR A 23 7.11 -19.50 -2.01
CA TYR A 23 7.63 -20.56 -2.88
C TYR A 23 7.40 -20.31 -4.38
N TRP A 24 6.45 -19.43 -4.74
CA TRP A 24 6.13 -19.15 -6.14
C TRP A 24 6.89 -17.96 -6.74
N ILE A 25 7.48 -17.09 -5.92
CA ILE A 25 8.27 -15.94 -6.41
C ILE A 25 9.77 -16.30 -6.56
N ILE A 26 10.24 -17.37 -5.90
CA ILE A 26 11.67 -17.72 -5.85
C ILE A 26 12.06 -18.88 -6.80
N ASN A 27 11.10 -19.66 -7.33
CA ASN A 27 11.42 -20.91 -8.05
C ASN A 27 11.26 -20.88 -9.59
N SER A 28 11.36 -19.72 -10.24
CA SER A 28 11.31 -19.63 -11.72
C SER A 28 12.67 -19.41 -12.39
N SER A 29 13.79 -19.68 -11.72
CA SER A 29 15.12 -19.56 -12.31
C SER A 29 15.93 -20.84 -12.13
N GLN A 30 16.38 -21.40 -13.27
CA GLN A 30 17.13 -22.64 -13.54
C GLN A 30 16.20 -23.79 -13.97
N TRP A 31 16.20 -24.32 -15.20
CA TRP A 31 17.28 -24.63 -16.13
C TRP A 31 16.78 -24.63 -17.59
N PHE A 32 17.53 -24.03 -18.52
CA PHE A 32 17.87 -24.60 -19.84
C PHE A 32 18.96 -23.73 -20.47
N SER A 33 20.19 -24.25 -20.47
CA SER A 33 21.27 -23.73 -21.30
C SER A 33 21.09 -24.35 -22.69
N PHE A 34 20.72 -23.55 -23.68
CA PHE A 34 21.03 -23.82 -25.09
C PHE A 34 21.25 -22.49 -25.80
N SER A 35 22.37 -22.46 -26.52
CA SER A 35 22.88 -21.35 -27.32
C SER A 35 21.88 -20.97 -28.43
N LEU A 36 21.44 -19.70 -28.46
CA LEU A 36 21.09 -19.02 -29.71
C LEU A 36 21.07 -17.49 -29.52
N MET A 37 22.23 -16.86 -29.73
CA MET A 37 22.27 -15.44 -30.10
C MET A 37 21.57 -15.31 -31.46
N GLY A 38 20.33 -14.83 -31.48
CA GLY A 38 19.67 -14.47 -32.74
C GLY A 38 18.15 -14.58 -32.76
N LEU A 39 17.42 -13.90 -31.85
CA LEU A 39 16.02 -13.51 -32.09
C LEU A 39 15.52 -12.40 -31.14
N LEU A 40 16.39 -11.44 -30.81
CA LEU A 40 16.18 -10.45 -29.75
C LEU A 40 15.50 -9.14 -30.23
N ARG A 41 14.49 -9.20 -31.11
CA ARG A 41 13.77 -7.98 -31.57
C ARG A 41 12.25 -8.08 -31.87
N LEU A 42 11.55 -9.17 -31.57
CA LEU A 42 10.14 -9.30 -32.01
C LEU A 42 9.08 -9.64 -30.95
N ILE A 43 9.38 -9.62 -29.65
CA ILE A 43 8.37 -9.98 -28.61
C ILE A 43 8.19 -8.90 -27.51
N ALA A 44 8.87 -7.76 -27.63
CA ALA A 44 8.66 -6.64 -26.71
C ALA A 44 7.22 -6.07 -26.64
N PRO A 45 6.32 -6.20 -27.64
CA PRO A 45 4.96 -5.68 -27.50
C PRO A 45 3.99 -6.62 -26.75
N ALA A 46 4.30 -7.90 -26.56
CA ALA A 46 3.31 -8.87 -26.10
C ALA A 46 3.07 -8.88 -24.58
N MET A 47 4.01 -8.35 -23.78
CA MET A 47 3.82 -8.24 -22.32
C MET A 47 3.08 -6.96 -21.90
N ALA A 48 2.75 -6.06 -22.83
CA ALA A 48 1.86 -4.93 -22.58
C ALA A 48 0.37 -5.33 -22.60
N ALA A 49 0.03 -6.52 -23.11
CA ALA A 49 -1.35 -6.98 -23.26
C ALA A 49 -1.93 -7.68 -22.02
N TYR A 50 -1.08 -8.16 -21.11
CA TYR A 50 -1.49 -8.58 -19.77
C TYR A 50 -1.21 -7.44 -18.80
N GLY A 51 -1.86 -6.31 -19.06
CA GLY A 51 -1.83 -5.16 -18.17
C GLY A 51 -2.16 -5.63 -16.76
N LEU A 52 -1.20 -5.50 -15.85
CA LEU A 52 -1.48 -5.43 -14.43
C LEU A 52 -2.54 -4.33 -14.30
N GLN A 53 -3.79 -4.73 -14.07
CA GLN A 53 -4.89 -3.80 -13.92
C GLN A 53 -4.63 -3.06 -12.60
N LEU A 54 -3.90 -1.96 -12.70
CA LEU A 54 -3.76 -0.97 -11.64
C LEU A 54 -5.20 -0.56 -11.32
N GLY A 55 -5.61 -0.70 -10.05
CA GLY A 55 -6.96 -0.36 -9.61
C GLY A 55 -7.33 1.05 -10.07
N GLY A 56 -8.47 1.15 -10.76
CA GLY A 56 -9.12 2.38 -11.18
C GLY A 56 -8.72 2.90 -12.57
N GLU A 57 -9.71 3.00 -13.48
CA GLU A 57 -9.63 3.90 -14.64
C GLU A 57 -9.46 5.38 -14.20
N ASP A 58 -9.79 5.68 -12.93
CA ASP A 58 -9.63 6.98 -12.31
C ASP A 58 -8.16 7.36 -12.05
N LYS A 59 -7.55 7.94 -13.08
CA LYS A 59 -6.21 8.53 -13.01
C LYS A 59 -6.13 9.78 -12.14
N SER A 60 -7.25 10.34 -11.64
CA SER A 60 -7.26 11.55 -10.81
C SER A 60 -6.57 11.35 -9.46
N ARG A 61 -6.51 10.10 -9.00
CA ARG A 61 -5.88 9.70 -7.73
C ARG A 61 -4.39 9.38 -7.86
N LEU A 62 -3.80 9.49 -9.03
CA LEU A 62 -2.35 9.30 -9.20
C LEU A 62 -1.58 10.51 -8.66
N TRP A 63 -0.38 10.26 -8.13
CA TRP A 63 0.52 11.35 -7.75
C TRP A 63 0.77 12.30 -8.93
N PRO A 64 0.70 13.62 -8.71
CA PRO A 64 0.82 14.61 -9.78
C PRO A 64 2.22 14.55 -10.40
N LYS A 65 2.30 14.93 -11.69
CA LYS A 65 3.58 15.02 -12.40
C LYS A 65 4.23 16.37 -12.12
N ASN A 66 5.55 16.37 -11.97
CA ASN A 66 6.37 17.57 -12.02
C ASN A 66 6.61 18.01 -13.48
N SER A 67 7.36 19.10 -13.68
CA SER A 67 7.70 19.66 -15.00
C SER A 67 8.46 18.68 -15.91
N ASN A 68 9.14 17.69 -15.33
CA ASN A 68 9.87 16.65 -16.07
C ASN A 68 8.98 15.43 -16.38
N GLY A 69 7.69 15.47 -16.04
CA GLY A 69 6.76 14.37 -16.25
C GLY A 69 6.86 13.24 -15.23
N ILE A 70 7.69 13.41 -14.18
CA ILE A 70 7.89 12.43 -13.10
C ILE A 70 6.88 12.69 -11.98
N SER A 71 6.27 11.63 -11.45
CA SER A 71 5.45 11.66 -10.25
C SER A 71 6.33 11.38 -9.03
N SER A 72 6.87 12.44 -8.45
CA SER A 72 7.68 12.34 -7.24
C SER A 72 6.79 12.35 -5.99
N VAL A 73 6.91 11.32 -5.16
CA VAL A 73 6.32 11.24 -3.83
C VAL A 73 7.35 11.81 -2.86
N GLY A 74 7.15 13.06 -2.46
CA GLY A 74 7.97 13.70 -1.44
C GLY A 74 7.55 13.24 -0.06
N TYR A 75 8.48 12.75 0.75
CA TYR A 75 8.21 12.33 2.12
C TYR A 75 9.05 13.07 3.16
N CYS A 76 8.50 13.22 4.37
CA CYS A 76 9.21 13.66 5.57
C CYS A 76 8.86 12.71 6.72
N PHE A 77 9.69 12.67 7.77
CA PHE A 77 9.37 11.94 8.99
C PHE A 77 8.51 12.81 9.90
N GLU A 78 7.57 12.19 10.62
CA GLU A 78 6.74 12.86 11.62
C GLU A 78 7.62 13.57 12.67
N ASP A 79 8.62 12.86 13.17
CA ASP A 79 9.58 13.31 14.18
C ASP A 79 10.92 12.55 14.08
N GLU A 80 11.82 12.82 15.04
CA GLU A 80 13.13 12.17 15.16
C GLU A 80 13.02 10.67 15.41
N THR A 81 12.06 10.23 16.21
CA THR A 81 11.85 8.80 16.51
C THR A 81 11.49 8.03 15.25
N ALA A 82 10.54 8.52 14.46
CA ALA A 82 10.17 7.92 13.18
C ALA A 82 11.36 7.87 12.21
N GLN A 83 12.20 8.92 12.18
CA GLN A 83 13.40 8.93 11.36
C GLN A 83 14.40 7.85 11.78
N ASN A 84 14.71 7.76 13.07
CA ASN A 84 15.70 6.83 13.59
C ASN A 84 15.23 5.37 13.43
N ASP A 85 13.96 5.11 13.71
CA ASP A 85 13.37 3.77 13.67
C ASP A 85 13.12 3.29 12.24
N LEU A 86 12.61 4.16 11.36
CA LEU A 86 12.07 3.75 10.05
C LEU A 86 12.92 4.21 8.87
N GLY A 87 13.87 5.12 9.07
CA GLY A 87 14.58 5.79 7.98
C GLY A 87 15.37 4.84 7.07
N ASN A 88 16.02 3.83 7.67
CA ASN A 88 16.69 2.79 6.89
C ASN A 88 15.69 1.91 6.13
N TYR A 89 14.55 1.59 6.74
CA TYR A 89 13.55 0.68 6.15
C TYR A 89 12.83 1.29 4.96
N ILE A 90 12.41 2.56 5.03
CA ILE A 90 11.76 3.20 3.88
C ILE A 90 12.73 3.32 2.70
N MET A 91 14.00 3.62 2.96
CA MET A 91 15.01 3.70 1.89
C MET A 91 15.30 2.32 1.29
N LYS A 92 15.44 1.27 2.10
CA LYS A 92 15.60 -0.10 1.59
C LYS A 92 14.35 -0.59 0.85
N ALA A 93 13.15 -0.31 1.36
CA ALA A 93 11.90 -0.67 0.69
C ALA A 93 11.82 -0.01 -0.69
N TRP A 94 12.24 1.25 -0.81
CA TRP A 94 12.33 1.91 -2.10
C TRP A 94 13.46 1.34 -2.97
N VAL A 95 14.72 1.38 -2.52
CA VAL A 95 15.89 1.07 -3.35
C VAL A 95 15.99 -0.42 -3.65
N ASP A 96 15.90 -1.28 -2.62
CA ASP A 96 16.19 -2.71 -2.74
C ASP A 96 15.00 -3.53 -3.25
N VAL A 97 13.77 -3.03 -3.08
CA VAL A 97 12.55 -3.72 -3.54
C VAL A 97 11.98 -3.06 -4.80
N TRP A 98 11.52 -1.81 -4.69
CA TRP A 98 10.80 -1.13 -5.78
C TRP A 98 11.73 -0.70 -6.92
N GLN A 99 12.71 0.15 -6.65
CA GLN A 99 13.62 0.72 -7.64
C GLN A 99 14.50 -0.35 -8.29
N LYS A 100 14.93 -1.37 -7.54
CA LYS A 100 15.65 -2.52 -8.10
C LYS A 100 14.86 -3.27 -9.18
N LYS A 101 13.53 -3.30 -9.07
CA LYS A 101 12.64 -3.99 -10.02
C LYS A 101 12.13 -3.09 -11.13
N LEU A 102 11.78 -1.85 -10.79
CA LEU A 102 11.23 -0.89 -11.74
C LEU A 102 12.32 -0.18 -12.54
N GLY A 103 13.50 0.03 -11.96
CA GLY A 103 14.52 0.94 -12.47
C GLY A 103 14.28 2.38 -12.02
N THR A 104 14.96 3.32 -12.66
CA THR A 104 14.75 4.76 -12.47
C THR A 104 13.52 5.24 -13.23
N ALA A 105 12.83 6.25 -12.71
CA ALA A 105 11.70 6.85 -13.40
C ALA A 105 12.12 7.40 -14.79
N GLY A 106 11.34 7.10 -15.82
CA GLY A 106 11.61 7.54 -17.18
C GLY A 106 11.02 6.62 -18.25
N ALA A 107 11.04 7.10 -19.49
CA ALA A 107 10.50 6.37 -20.64
C ALA A 107 11.19 5.01 -20.85
N GLN A 108 12.47 4.91 -20.50
CA GLN A 108 13.27 3.68 -20.65
C GLN A 108 12.75 2.53 -19.80
N ASN A 109 12.22 2.83 -18.61
CA ASN A 109 11.74 1.84 -17.65
C ASN A 109 10.21 1.76 -17.59
N GLY A 110 9.50 2.56 -18.40
CA GLY A 110 8.04 2.48 -18.55
C GLY A 110 7.23 2.98 -17.36
N HIS A 111 7.84 3.64 -16.38
CA HIS A 111 7.15 4.25 -15.24
C HIS A 111 7.66 5.66 -14.96
N ARG A 112 6.88 6.42 -14.19
CA ARG A 112 7.19 7.81 -13.82
C ARG A 112 7.36 8.01 -12.31
N LEU A 113 7.34 6.93 -11.54
CA LEU A 113 7.32 6.98 -10.08
C LEU A 113 8.71 7.21 -9.49
N GLU A 114 8.79 8.12 -8.55
CA GLU A 114 10.00 8.40 -7.77
C GLU A 114 9.63 8.67 -6.31
N LEU A 115 10.43 8.17 -5.36
CA LEU A 115 10.30 8.50 -3.94
C LEU A 115 11.49 9.41 -3.55
N ILE A 116 11.19 10.60 -3.00
CA ILE A 116 12.22 11.57 -2.60
C ILE A 116 12.03 11.95 -1.14
N ARG A 117 13.13 11.92 -0.38
CA ARG A 117 13.14 12.51 0.95
C ARG A 117 13.20 14.02 0.82
N LEU A 118 12.26 14.70 1.45
CA LEU A 118 12.28 16.15 1.58
C LEU A 118 13.19 16.51 2.73
N PHE A 119 14.22 17.31 2.45
CA PHE A 119 15.15 17.85 3.43
C PHE A 119 14.99 19.36 3.52
N GLN A 120 15.34 19.92 4.68
CA GLN A 120 15.48 21.36 4.85
C GLN A 120 16.89 21.65 5.31
N ASP A 121 17.74 22.09 4.39
CA ASP A 121 19.10 22.47 4.73
C ASP A 121 19.08 23.70 5.64
N GLY A 122 19.88 23.66 6.71
CA GLY A 122 20.15 24.80 7.57
C GLY A 122 19.00 25.22 8.50
N LYS A 123 18.01 24.36 8.76
CA LYS A 123 16.95 24.63 9.74
C LYS A 123 17.03 23.70 10.95
N ASP A 124 16.63 24.24 12.09
CA ASP A 124 16.66 23.56 13.39
C ASP A 124 15.69 22.37 13.49
N TRP A 125 14.70 22.29 12.60
CA TRP A 125 13.64 21.28 12.66
C TRP A 125 13.32 20.63 11.30
N PRO A 126 13.86 19.42 11.01
CA PRO A 126 13.74 18.76 9.71
C PRO A 126 12.54 17.81 9.56
N TYR A 127 11.52 17.92 10.42
CA TYR A 127 10.39 16.98 10.48
C TYR A 127 9.06 17.62 10.04
N CYS A 128 8.09 16.78 9.66
CA CYS A 128 6.77 17.21 9.15
C CYS A 128 5.98 18.01 10.18
N TYR A 129 6.14 17.71 11.47
CA TYR A 129 5.44 18.36 12.57
C TYR A 129 6.44 18.89 13.59
N PHE A 130 6.17 20.08 14.13
CA PHE A 130 6.86 20.58 15.30
C PHE A 130 6.49 19.77 16.55
N GLN A 131 7.25 19.91 17.65
CA GLN A 131 6.98 19.21 18.91
C GLN A 131 5.57 19.45 19.48
N ASN A 132 4.94 20.58 19.15
CA ASN A 132 3.58 20.90 19.57
C ASN A 132 2.50 20.26 18.67
N GLY A 133 2.89 19.42 17.71
CA GLY A 133 1.99 18.76 16.75
C GLY A 133 1.51 19.65 15.60
N GLN A 134 1.97 20.90 15.50
CA GLN A 134 1.64 21.77 14.37
C GLN A 134 2.42 21.37 13.12
N TRP A 135 1.77 21.42 11.97
CA TRP A 135 2.42 21.18 10.68
C TRP A 135 3.56 22.17 10.46
N ASN A 136 4.69 21.66 9.98
CA ASN A 136 5.81 22.47 9.55
C ASN A 136 5.58 22.99 8.12
N ASP A 137 5.12 24.24 8.00
CA ASP A 137 4.75 24.90 6.73
C ASP A 137 5.87 24.98 5.70
N ALA A 138 7.09 24.66 6.09
CA ALA A 138 8.17 24.56 5.16
C ALA A 138 8.10 23.29 4.29
N PHE A 139 7.31 22.28 4.67
CA PHE A 139 7.00 21.13 3.84
C PHE A 139 5.68 21.31 3.07
N PRO A 140 5.59 20.82 1.82
CA PRO A 140 4.33 20.84 1.07
C PRO A 140 3.24 20.08 1.83
N GLY A 141 2.04 20.64 1.91
CA GLY A 141 0.93 20.02 2.66
C GLY A 141 0.49 18.65 2.15
N ASN A 142 0.95 18.23 0.97
CA ASN A 142 0.72 16.91 0.37
C ASN A 142 1.92 15.96 0.48
N ALA A 143 2.91 16.29 1.31
CA ALA A 143 4.02 15.38 1.60
C ALA A 143 3.49 14.11 2.29
N LEU A 144 4.11 12.97 1.97
CA LEU A 144 3.90 11.72 2.68
C LEU A 144 4.55 11.82 4.07
N VAL A 145 3.75 11.69 5.11
CA VAL A 145 4.22 11.62 6.49
C VAL A 145 4.60 10.18 6.81
N VAL A 146 5.87 9.94 7.09
CA VAL A 146 6.36 8.66 7.59
C VAL A 146 6.37 8.70 9.11
N ARG A 147 5.57 7.85 9.76
CA ARG A 147 5.39 7.88 11.21
C ARG A 147 5.52 6.52 11.87
N ARG A 148 5.93 6.53 13.13
CA ARG A 148 6.05 5.34 13.97
C ARG A 148 4.68 4.97 14.53
N GLY A 149 4.15 3.81 14.13
CA GLY A 149 2.93 3.25 14.74
C GLY A 149 3.23 2.58 16.08
N PRO A 150 2.23 2.30 16.94
CA PRO A 150 2.46 1.62 18.22
C PRO A 150 2.78 0.12 18.09
N ASP A 151 2.18 -0.57 17.11
CA ASP A 151 2.21 -2.04 16.98
C ASP A 151 2.99 -2.53 15.75
N ASN A 152 3.10 -3.84 15.56
CA ASN A 152 3.70 -4.48 14.36
C ASN A 152 2.86 -4.30 13.07
N TYR A 153 2.13 -3.21 12.96
CA TYR A 153 1.16 -2.93 11.92
C TYR A 153 1.69 -1.85 10.95
N GLY A 154 1.48 -2.10 9.66
CA GLY A 154 1.74 -1.18 8.57
C GLY A 154 0.43 -0.54 8.08
N ARG A 155 0.46 0.73 7.72
CA ARG A 155 -0.66 1.42 7.08
C ARG A 155 -0.17 2.51 6.13
N GLY A 156 -0.49 2.38 4.85
CA GLY A 156 -0.30 3.39 3.82
C GLY A 156 -1.64 4.01 3.39
N SER A 157 -1.66 5.32 3.19
CA SER A 157 -2.76 5.99 2.50
C SER A 157 -2.83 5.51 1.05
N LEU A 158 -4.03 5.17 0.55
CA LEU A 158 -4.21 4.74 -0.84
C LEU A 158 -4.10 5.92 -1.82
N SER A 159 -3.05 5.94 -2.63
CA SER A 159 -2.81 6.91 -3.71
C SER A 159 -2.73 8.37 -3.23
N TYR A 160 -2.90 9.31 -4.17
CA TYR A 160 -2.90 10.75 -3.90
C TYR A 160 -4.32 11.31 -3.67
N TYR A 161 -4.50 11.98 -2.54
CA TYR A 161 -5.65 12.84 -2.25
C TYR A 161 -5.32 14.31 -2.54
N LYS A 162 -6.07 14.94 -3.45
CA LYS A 162 -5.89 16.36 -3.77
C LYS A 162 -6.32 17.25 -2.61
N ASP A 163 -7.52 17.00 -2.09
CA ASP A 163 -8.15 17.79 -1.06
C ASP A 163 -7.87 17.20 0.34
N GLY A 164 -8.05 18.03 1.37
CA GLY A 164 -7.87 17.65 2.78
C GLY A 164 -6.74 18.43 3.47
N GLU A 165 -6.58 18.15 4.76
CA GLU A 165 -5.61 18.80 5.62
C GLU A 165 -4.16 18.46 5.25
N LYS A 166 -3.22 19.23 5.80
CA LYS A 166 -1.79 18.94 5.69
C LYS A 166 -1.48 17.64 6.43
N GLY A 167 -0.59 16.81 5.84
CA GLY A 167 -0.23 15.51 6.41
C GLY A 167 -1.27 14.41 6.23
N ARG A 168 -2.23 14.58 5.31
CA ARG A 168 -3.25 13.57 4.99
C ARG A 168 -2.70 12.29 4.36
N HIS A 169 -1.52 12.34 3.74
CA HIS A 169 -0.85 11.17 3.18
C HIS A 169 0.07 10.59 4.23
N ILE A 170 -0.13 9.33 4.58
CA ILE A 170 0.54 8.72 5.73
C ILE A 170 1.09 7.38 5.31
N LEU A 171 2.33 7.11 5.71
CA LEU A 171 2.88 5.78 5.84
C LEU A 171 3.24 5.57 7.30
N GLN A 172 2.44 4.76 7.97
CA GLN A 172 2.67 4.34 9.34
C GLN A 172 3.26 2.93 9.34
N GLN A 173 4.30 2.74 10.12
CA GLN A 173 4.88 1.42 10.35
C GLN A 173 5.27 1.34 11.80
N GLY A 174 4.96 0.23 12.47
CA GLY A 174 5.66 -0.09 13.70
C GLY A 174 6.70 -1.18 13.54
N LEU A 175 7.56 -1.27 14.55
CA LEU A 175 8.71 -2.15 14.56
C LEU A 175 8.23 -3.55 14.96
N GLY A 176 8.11 -4.40 13.94
CA GLY A 176 7.95 -5.85 14.09
C GLY A 176 9.05 -6.50 14.93
N ASN A 177 8.92 -7.80 15.14
CA ASN A 177 9.95 -8.56 15.85
C ASN A 177 11.19 -8.86 14.99
N GLU A 178 11.11 -8.66 13.66
CA GLU A 178 12.16 -9.00 12.71
C GLU A 178 12.31 -7.93 11.61
N ASP A 179 13.54 -7.52 11.31
CA ASP A 179 13.89 -6.53 10.27
C ASP A 179 13.30 -6.88 8.89
N PHE A 180 13.30 -8.17 8.54
CA PHE A 180 12.75 -8.65 7.26
C PHE A 180 11.26 -8.34 7.14
N GLN A 181 10.50 -8.54 8.21
CA GLN A 181 9.06 -8.27 8.23
C GLN A 181 8.80 -6.77 8.09
N ILE A 182 9.59 -5.93 8.75
CA ILE A 182 9.48 -4.47 8.66
C ILE A 182 9.76 -4.00 7.22
N LEU A 183 10.81 -4.52 6.57
CA LEU A 183 11.16 -4.15 5.20
C LEU A 183 10.03 -4.46 4.21
N TRP A 184 9.48 -5.67 4.24
CA TRP A 184 8.42 -6.08 3.31
C TRP A 184 7.09 -5.42 3.62
N SER A 185 6.78 -5.22 4.90
CA SER A 185 5.62 -4.42 5.34
C SER A 185 5.74 -2.98 4.82
N MET A 186 6.89 -2.33 5.01
CA MET A 186 7.15 -0.99 4.48
C MET A 186 7.02 -0.92 2.95
N ALA A 187 7.53 -1.93 2.23
CA ALA A 187 7.40 -2.00 0.78
C ALA A 187 5.94 -2.21 0.33
N HIS A 188 5.17 -3.00 1.08
CA HIS A 188 3.73 -3.20 0.88
C HIS A 188 2.97 -1.88 1.07
N GLU A 189 3.22 -1.16 2.17
CA GLU A 189 2.56 0.14 2.43
C GLU A 189 2.95 1.21 1.41
N LEU A 190 4.19 1.22 0.92
CA LEU A 190 4.57 2.06 -0.23
C LEU A 190 3.76 1.72 -1.48
N GLY A 191 3.45 0.44 -1.70
CA GLY A 191 2.55 0.01 -2.77
C GLY A 191 1.19 0.71 -2.69
N HIS A 192 0.59 0.77 -1.50
CA HIS A 192 -0.65 1.51 -1.27
C HIS A 192 -0.49 3.00 -1.55
N VAL A 193 0.61 3.62 -1.09
CA VAL A 193 0.92 5.03 -1.40
C VAL A 193 0.99 5.25 -2.91
N PHE A 194 1.51 4.31 -3.68
CA PHE A 194 1.58 4.39 -5.14
C PHE A 194 0.25 4.10 -5.85
N GLY A 195 -0.76 3.64 -5.10
CA GLY A 195 -2.11 3.38 -5.57
C GLY A 195 -2.39 1.94 -5.93
N LEU A 196 -1.63 1.00 -5.37
CA LEU A 196 -1.92 -0.43 -5.51
C LEU A 196 -2.87 -0.87 -4.40
N LEU A 197 -3.92 -1.58 -4.79
CA LEU A 197 -4.80 -2.30 -3.87
C LEU A 197 -4.22 -3.67 -3.54
N HIS A 198 -4.77 -4.32 -2.52
CA HIS A 198 -4.46 -5.72 -2.27
C HIS A 198 -4.86 -6.58 -3.47
N LYS A 199 -4.03 -7.58 -3.79
CA LYS A 199 -4.27 -8.45 -4.96
C LYS A 199 -5.60 -9.21 -4.87
N HIS A 200 -6.02 -9.57 -3.66
CA HIS A 200 -7.31 -10.23 -3.42
C HIS A 200 -8.51 -9.28 -3.54
N SER A 201 -8.31 -7.98 -3.80
CA SER A 201 -9.38 -7.02 -4.06
C SER A 201 -9.63 -6.83 -5.55
N ARG A 202 -8.98 -7.59 -6.44
CA ARG A 202 -9.24 -7.49 -7.88
C ARG A 202 -10.71 -7.84 -8.22
N PRO A 203 -11.33 -7.18 -9.22
CA PRO A 203 -12.68 -7.52 -9.67
C PRO A 203 -12.81 -8.98 -10.14
N ASP A 204 -11.74 -9.55 -10.69
CA ASP A 204 -11.70 -10.90 -11.24
C ASP A 204 -11.19 -11.96 -10.25
N ARG A 205 -11.00 -11.59 -8.97
CA ARG A 205 -10.39 -12.47 -7.97
C ARG A 205 -11.10 -13.82 -7.80
N ASP A 206 -12.41 -13.85 -7.99
CA ASP A 206 -13.23 -15.04 -7.68
C ASP A 206 -12.97 -16.15 -8.72
N ASN A 207 -12.27 -15.83 -9.82
CA ASN A 207 -11.71 -16.81 -10.75
C ASN A 207 -10.44 -17.52 -10.22
N TYR A 208 -9.82 -16.98 -9.16
CA TYR A 208 -8.50 -17.41 -8.67
C TYR A 208 -8.47 -17.75 -7.18
N ALA A 209 -9.40 -17.21 -6.39
CA ALA A 209 -9.45 -17.37 -4.94
C ALA A 209 -10.89 -17.48 -4.45
N GLN A 210 -11.10 -18.26 -3.39
CA GLN A 210 -12.37 -18.34 -2.68
C GLN A 210 -12.26 -17.57 -1.37
N PHE A 211 -13.04 -16.49 -1.23
CA PHE A 211 -13.16 -15.77 0.04
C PHE A 211 -14.22 -16.44 0.93
N ASN A 212 -13.77 -17.05 2.03
CA ASN A 212 -14.67 -17.63 3.03
C ASN A 212 -14.86 -16.69 4.22
N CYS A 213 -15.80 -15.75 4.07
CA CYS A 213 -16.14 -14.71 5.03
C CYS A 213 -16.40 -15.22 6.47
N ILE A 214 -16.94 -16.43 6.64
CA ILE A 214 -17.25 -16.96 7.99
C ILE A 214 -16.01 -17.29 8.82
N ASN A 215 -14.86 -17.42 8.16
CA ASN A 215 -13.60 -17.73 8.82
C ASN A 215 -12.90 -16.47 9.34
N LEU A 216 -13.44 -15.27 9.11
CA LEU A 216 -12.90 -14.03 9.65
C LEU A 216 -13.16 -13.94 11.16
N ALA A 217 -12.17 -13.45 11.90
CA ALA A 217 -12.32 -13.17 13.32
C ALA A 217 -13.48 -12.18 13.57
N GLY A 218 -14.30 -12.48 14.57
CA GLY A 218 -15.46 -11.66 14.93
C GLY A 218 -16.71 -11.88 14.07
N PHE A 219 -16.71 -12.86 13.15
CA PHE A 219 -17.85 -13.13 12.26
C PHE A 219 -19.15 -13.42 13.02
N GLU A 220 -19.13 -14.33 13.99
CA GLU A 220 -20.34 -14.73 14.73
C GLU A 220 -20.90 -13.55 15.55
N GLU A 221 -20.03 -12.76 16.18
CA GLU A 221 -20.43 -11.59 16.95
C GLU A 221 -21.01 -10.49 16.06
N ALA A 222 -20.40 -10.23 14.90
CA ALA A 222 -20.90 -9.26 13.93
C ALA A 222 -22.24 -9.70 13.34
N LEU A 223 -22.35 -10.98 12.95
CA LEU A 223 -23.58 -11.55 12.40
C LEU A 223 -24.73 -11.50 13.40
N LYS A 224 -24.48 -11.79 14.68
CA LYS A 224 -25.50 -11.67 15.73
C LYS A 224 -26.05 -10.25 15.85
N ARG A 225 -25.20 -9.23 15.74
CA ARG A 225 -25.62 -7.82 15.75
C ARG A 225 -26.40 -7.46 14.48
N ALA A 226 -25.89 -7.86 13.32
CA ALA A 226 -26.51 -7.60 12.02
C ALA A 226 -27.91 -8.25 11.90
N TYR A 227 -28.08 -9.47 12.42
CA TYR A 227 -29.37 -10.15 12.45
C TYR A 227 -30.43 -9.43 13.26
N ALA A 228 -30.06 -8.74 14.34
CA ALA A 228 -31.00 -7.98 15.15
C ALA A 228 -31.67 -6.84 14.36
N ASP A 229 -30.99 -6.37 13.31
CA ASP A 229 -31.45 -5.29 12.43
C ASP A 229 -31.97 -5.82 11.07
N GLY A 230 -32.12 -7.14 10.93
CA GLY A 230 -32.71 -7.79 9.74
C GLY A 230 -31.73 -8.13 8.62
N TYR A 231 -30.43 -7.91 8.80
CA TYR A 231 -29.41 -8.32 7.84
C TYR A 231 -29.05 -9.79 8.01
N ASN A 232 -28.65 -10.45 6.92
CA ASN A 232 -28.20 -11.84 6.97
C ASN A 232 -26.69 -11.97 6.70
N LYS A 233 -26.20 -13.21 6.72
CA LYS A 233 -24.79 -13.54 6.42
C LYS A 233 -24.32 -12.95 5.08
N GLN A 234 -25.13 -13.05 4.03
CA GLN A 234 -24.74 -12.57 2.70
C GLN A 234 -24.57 -11.05 2.71
N ASP A 235 -25.48 -10.32 3.36
CA ASP A 235 -25.36 -8.87 3.53
C ASP A 235 -24.03 -8.53 4.21
N LEU A 236 -23.76 -9.15 5.37
CA LEU A 236 -22.54 -8.88 6.13
C LEU A 236 -21.24 -9.19 5.36
N CYS A 237 -21.27 -10.14 4.41
CA CYS A 237 -20.11 -10.58 3.66
C CYS A 237 -19.90 -9.86 2.31
N THR A 238 -20.91 -9.17 1.78
CA THR A 238 -20.86 -8.61 0.42
C THR A 238 -21.32 -7.17 0.29
N ARG A 239 -21.89 -6.60 1.36
CA ARG A 239 -22.30 -5.19 1.38
C ARG A 239 -21.36 -4.38 2.26
N GLU A 240 -20.68 -3.42 1.63
CA GLU A 240 -19.73 -2.53 2.29
C GLU A 240 -20.39 -1.74 3.43
N ASP A 241 -21.59 -1.21 3.20
CA ASP A 241 -22.35 -0.41 4.17
C ASP A 241 -22.72 -1.23 5.42
N VAL A 242 -23.07 -2.51 5.24
CA VAL A 242 -23.39 -3.41 6.34
C VAL A 242 -22.13 -3.82 7.10
N ALA A 243 -21.06 -4.20 6.39
CA ALA A 243 -19.80 -4.56 7.02
C ALA A 243 -19.22 -3.40 7.86
N ASP A 244 -19.23 -2.17 7.32
CA ASP A 244 -18.77 -0.97 8.02
C ASP A 244 -19.65 -0.65 9.23
N GLN A 245 -20.98 -0.71 9.10
CA GLN A 245 -21.93 -0.46 10.20
C GLN A 245 -21.65 -1.33 11.43
N TYR A 246 -21.25 -2.59 11.23
CA TYR A 246 -20.97 -3.53 12.33
C TYR A 246 -19.47 -3.71 12.63
N GLY A 247 -18.59 -2.91 12.01
CA GLY A 247 -17.14 -2.97 12.20
C GLY A 247 -16.55 -4.34 11.85
N PHE A 248 -17.09 -4.99 10.82
CA PHE A 248 -16.69 -6.33 10.41
C PHE A 248 -15.66 -6.26 9.26
N PRO A 249 -14.47 -6.89 9.38
CA PRO A 249 -13.35 -6.66 8.46
C PRO A 249 -13.54 -7.23 7.04
N SER A 250 -14.69 -7.79 6.70
CA SER A 250 -14.92 -8.32 5.35
C SER A 250 -14.76 -7.27 4.26
N LEU A 251 -14.93 -5.98 4.57
CA LEU A 251 -14.69 -4.85 3.66
C LEU A 251 -13.29 -4.91 3.03
N GLU A 252 -12.26 -5.27 3.81
CA GLU A 252 -10.87 -5.38 3.33
C GLU A 252 -10.68 -6.53 2.33
N TYR A 253 -11.65 -7.44 2.29
CA TYR A 253 -11.69 -8.61 1.43
C TYR A 253 -12.86 -8.55 0.46
N MET A 254 -13.45 -7.39 0.16
CA MET A 254 -14.42 -7.24 -0.93
C MET A 254 -13.69 -6.93 -2.25
N PRO A 255 -14.22 -7.34 -3.41
CA PRO A 255 -13.62 -6.98 -4.68
C PRO A 255 -13.88 -5.50 -4.91
N ASP A 256 -12.89 -4.78 -5.43
CA ASP A 256 -13.08 -3.40 -5.86
C ASP A 256 -13.93 -3.40 -7.12
N LEU A 257 -15.23 -3.18 -6.95
CA LEU A 257 -16.18 -3.11 -8.04
C LEU A 257 -16.24 -1.70 -8.66
N GLN A 258 -15.53 -0.73 -8.08
CA GLN A 258 -15.47 0.66 -8.54
C GLN A 258 -14.18 0.88 -9.34
N GLY A 259 -14.10 0.24 -10.50
CA GLY A 259 -13.10 0.55 -11.53
C GLY A 259 -13.29 1.93 -12.14
#